data_AF-A0A7X5BM91-F1
#
_entry.id   AF-A0A7X5BM91-F1
#
_cell.length_a   1.000
_cell.length_b   1.000
_cell.length_c   1.000
_cell.angle_alpha   90.00
_cell.angle_beta   90.00
_cell.angle_gamma   90.00
#
_symmetry.space_group_name_H-M   'P 1'
#
loop_
_entity.id
_entity.type
_entity.pdbx_description
1 polymer ?
#
loop_
_entity_poly.entity_id
_entity_poly.type
_entity_poly.pdbx_seq_one_letter_code
_entity_poly.pdbx_strand_id
1 'polypeptide(L)'
;IIKVVVKNASISLKAKTIAEKIATSNLVKTAIFGRDPNWGRIVASAGSTPFPIDQFKLRVYIGNHPVYDGKPHPKAVESAKRYLEENREIEITLDLTEGKESWTYYTSDLTYDYIKINAEYTT
;
A
#
# COMPACT_ATOMS: atom_id res chain seq x y z
N ILE A 1 -4.62 11.36 -4.11
CA ILE A 1 -3.18 11.14 -3.83
C ILE A 1 -3.06 9.92 -2.93
N ILE A 2 -2.09 9.05 -3.18
CA ILE A 2 -1.82 7.88 -2.33
C ILE A 2 -0.44 8.05 -1.71
N LYS A 3 -0.38 8.01 -0.38
CA LYS A 3 0.84 8.05 0.41
C LYS A 3 1.13 6.65 0.93
N VAL A 4 2.20 6.04 0.44
CA VAL A 4 2.69 4.73 0.88
C VAL A 4 3.82 4.94 1.87
N VAL A 5 3.63 4.53 3.12
CA VAL A 5 4.58 4.67 4.21
C VAL A 5 5.06 3.28 4.61
N VAL A 6 6.37 3.05 4.57
CA VAL A 6 6.99 1.86 5.16
C VAL A 6 7.74 2.29 6.40
N LYS A 7 7.42 1.68 7.55
CA LYS A 7 7.98 1.99 8.87
C LYS A 7 8.83 0.85 9.42
N ASN A 8 9.75 1.22 10.29
CA ASN A 8 10.54 0.32 11.13
C ASN A 8 11.24 -0.81 10.35
N ALA A 9 11.82 -0.50 9.19
CA ALA A 9 12.69 -1.42 8.48
C ALA A 9 14.07 -1.50 9.17
N SER A 10 14.76 -2.62 8.95
CA SER A 10 16.13 -2.84 9.42
C SER A 10 17.16 -1.90 8.78
N ILE A 11 16.94 -1.51 7.52
CA ILE A 11 17.78 -0.56 6.78
C ILE A 11 16.92 0.35 5.88
N SER A 12 17.43 1.55 5.59
CA SER A 12 16.72 2.55 4.77
C SER A 12 16.42 2.07 3.35
N LEU A 13 17.36 1.34 2.73
CA LEU A 13 17.18 0.78 1.38
C LEU A 13 15.97 -0.17 1.32
N LYS A 14 15.77 -0.99 2.35
CA LYS A 14 14.63 -1.92 2.44
C LYS A 14 13.31 -1.16 2.51
N ALA A 15 13.21 -0.14 3.36
CA ALA A 15 12.01 0.70 3.44
C ALA A 15 11.69 1.36 2.10
N LYS A 16 12.70 1.95 1.45
CA LYS A 16 12.56 2.63 0.15
C LYS A 16 12.09 1.68 -0.94
N THR A 17 12.76 0.53 -1.11
CA THR A 17 12.42 -0.44 -2.16
C THR A 17 11.03 -1.01 -1.97
N ILE A 18 10.62 -1.31 -0.74
CA ILE A 18 9.26 -1.81 -0.46
C ILE A 18 8.22 -0.73 -0.74
N ALA A 19 8.44 0.51 -0.30
CA ALA A 19 7.51 1.61 -0.51
C ALA A 19 7.29 1.88 -2.01
N GLU A 20 8.38 1.94 -2.78
CA GLU A 20 8.35 2.08 -4.23
C GLU A 20 7.62 0.91 -4.91
N LYS A 21 7.91 -0.34 -4.50
CA LYS A 21 7.28 -1.53 -5.09
C LYS A 21 5.77 -1.53 -4.88
N ILE A 22 5.30 -1.18 -3.68
CA ILE A 22 3.86 -1.05 -3.39
C ILE A 22 3.25 0.09 -4.21
N ALA A 23 3.91 1.25 -4.24
CA ALA A 23 3.41 2.45 -4.92
C ALA A 23 3.30 2.31 -6.45
N THR A 24 4.13 1.45 -7.05
CA THR A 24 4.16 1.17 -8.49
C THR A 24 3.36 -0.08 -8.89
N SER A 25 2.76 -0.78 -7.93
CA SER A 25 1.98 -1.99 -8.21
C SER A 25 0.62 -1.65 -8.84
N ASN A 26 0.40 -2.10 -10.08
CA ASN A 26 -0.88 -1.95 -10.77
C ASN A 26 -2.04 -2.57 -9.98
N LEU A 27 -1.81 -3.69 -9.30
CA LEU A 27 -2.84 -4.34 -8.47
C LEU A 27 -3.22 -3.48 -7.25
N VAL A 28 -2.24 -2.84 -6.61
CA VAL A 28 -2.51 -1.91 -5.50
C VAL A 28 -3.23 -0.68 -6.03
N LYS A 29 -2.72 -0.06 -7.10
CA LYS A 29 -3.29 1.15 -7.69
C LYS A 29 -4.75 0.96 -8.15
N THR A 30 -5.07 -0.20 -8.74
CA THR A 30 -6.45 -0.54 -9.14
C THR A 30 -7.35 -0.88 -7.94
N ALA A 31 -6.81 -1.49 -6.88
CA ALA A 31 -7.59 -1.74 -5.66
C ALA A 31 -8.01 -0.40 -5.00
N ILE A 32 -7.09 0.56 -4.93
CA ILE A 32 -7.41 1.89 -4.39
C ILE A 32 -8.40 2.64 -5.28
N PHE A 33 -8.26 2.57 -6.61
CA PHE A 33 -9.27 3.12 -7.53
C PHE A 33 -10.66 2.52 -7.26
N GLY A 34 -10.74 1.19 -7.12
CA GLY A 34 -11.97 0.46 -6.82
C GLY A 34 -12.47 0.55 -5.38
N ARG A 35 -11.82 1.36 -4.52
CA ARG A 35 -12.14 1.47 -3.09
C ARG A 35 -12.14 0.12 -2.36
N ASP A 36 -11.28 -0.78 -2.80
CA ASP A 36 -11.10 -2.13 -2.23
C ASP A 36 -9.90 -2.11 -1.24
N PRO A 37 -10.12 -2.27 0.08
CA PRO A 37 -9.07 -2.32 1.10
C PRO A 37 -8.28 -3.65 1.07
N ASN A 38 -7.72 -3.97 -0.08
CA ASN A 38 -7.07 -5.24 -0.39
C ASN A 38 -5.63 -5.30 0.15
N TRP A 39 -5.51 -5.55 1.45
CA TRP A 39 -4.21 -5.69 2.11
C TRP A 39 -3.37 -6.85 1.55
N GLY A 40 -4.00 -7.90 1.01
CA GLY A 40 -3.31 -9.02 0.37
C GLY A 40 -2.43 -8.57 -0.81
N ARG A 41 -2.93 -7.66 -1.64
CA ARG A 41 -2.16 -7.07 -2.75
C ARG A 41 -0.98 -6.23 -2.26
N ILE A 42 -1.14 -5.54 -1.13
CA ILE A 42 -0.07 -4.73 -0.50
C ILE A 42 1.04 -5.66 0.01
N VAL A 43 0.69 -6.70 0.77
CA VAL A 43 1.65 -7.67 1.31
C VAL A 43 2.34 -8.45 0.18
N ALA A 44 1.60 -8.90 -0.83
CA ALA A 44 2.18 -9.58 -1.99
C ALA A 44 3.19 -8.69 -2.73
N SER A 45 2.88 -7.39 -2.88
CA SER A 45 3.80 -6.44 -3.49
C SER A 45 5.07 -6.25 -2.65
N ALA A 46 4.94 -6.11 -1.32
CA ALA A 46 6.07 -5.99 -0.41
C ALA A 46 6.96 -7.26 -0.43
N GLY A 47 6.35 -8.44 -0.37
CA GLY A 47 7.02 -9.74 -0.38
C GLY A 47 7.69 -10.09 -1.71
N SER A 48 7.34 -9.40 -2.81
CA SER A 48 8.02 -9.57 -4.10
C SER A 48 9.38 -8.87 -4.21
N THR A 49 9.77 -8.11 -3.18
CA THR A 49 11.09 -7.46 -3.12
C THR A 49 12.16 -8.48 -2.70
N PRO A 50 13.46 -8.22 -2.96
CA PRO A 50 14.53 -9.11 -2.52
C PRO A 50 14.75 -9.12 -0.99
N PHE A 51 13.97 -8.34 -0.22
CA PHE A 51 14.11 -8.26 1.22
C PHE A 51 13.14 -9.25 1.90
N PRO A 52 13.63 -10.13 2.80
CA PRO A 52 12.75 -11.04 3.53
C PRO A 52 11.83 -10.24 4.46
N ILE A 53 10.57 -10.64 4.59
CA ILE A 53 9.58 -10.01 5.49
C ILE A 53 8.97 -11.09 6.38
N ASP A 54 8.94 -10.85 7.69
CA ASP A 54 8.25 -11.73 8.64
C ASP A 54 6.74 -11.42 8.64
N GLN A 55 5.96 -12.25 7.94
CA GLN A 55 4.52 -12.08 7.80
C GLN A 55 3.73 -12.12 9.12
N PHE A 56 4.31 -12.67 10.20
CA PHE A 56 3.65 -12.75 11.51
C PHE A 56 3.88 -11.51 12.36
N LYS A 57 4.88 -10.68 12.01
CA LYS A 57 5.18 -9.42 12.70
C LYS A 57 4.76 -8.18 11.91
N LEU A 58 4.57 -8.35 10.60
CA LEU A 58 4.12 -7.31 9.69
C LEU A 58 2.75 -6.76 10.09
N ARG A 59 2.62 -5.43 10.03
CA ARG A 59 1.34 -4.73 10.16
C ARG A 59 1.01 -3.90 8.94
N VAL A 60 -0.24 -3.94 8.52
CA VAL A 60 -0.77 -3.16 7.41
C VAL A 60 -1.91 -2.30 7.91
N TYR A 61 -1.84 -1.01 7.61
CA TYR A 61 -2.88 -0.04 7.88
C TYR A 61 -3.32 0.63 6.59
N ILE A 62 -4.61 0.89 6.49
CA ILE A 62 -5.20 1.77 5.47
C ILE A 62 -5.89 2.90 6.23
N GLY A 63 -5.40 4.13 6.06
CA GLY A 63 -5.66 5.22 7.00
C GLY A 63 -5.22 4.80 8.41
N ASN A 64 -6.14 4.92 9.37
CA ASN A 64 -5.92 4.51 10.77
C ASN A 64 -6.41 3.09 11.08
N HIS A 65 -6.79 2.30 10.08
CA HIS A 65 -7.41 0.99 10.29
C HIS A 65 -6.40 -0.16 10.13
N PRO A 66 -6.11 -0.94 11.19
CA PRO A 66 -5.20 -2.09 11.11
C PRO A 66 -5.90 -3.25 10.41
N VAL A 67 -5.72 -3.36 9.09
CA VAL A 67 -6.34 -4.40 8.26
C VAL A 67 -5.63 -5.75 8.39
N TYR A 68 -4.36 -5.74 8.80
CA TYR A 68 -3.55 -6.92 9.08
C TYR A 68 -2.50 -6.62 10.17
N ASP A 69 -2.36 -7.49 11.18
CA ASP A 69 -1.33 -7.40 12.24
C ASP A 69 -0.92 -8.83 12.65
N GLY A 70 -0.10 -9.47 11.82
CA GLY A 70 0.19 -10.92 11.89
C GLY A 70 -1.00 -11.85 11.60
N LYS A 71 -2.21 -11.30 11.50
CA LYS A 71 -3.46 -11.97 11.11
C LYS A 71 -4.44 -10.96 10.51
N PRO A 72 -5.42 -11.41 9.69
CA PRO A 72 -6.44 -10.53 9.13
C PRO A 72 -7.39 -9.95 10.20
N HIS A 73 -7.85 -8.71 9.98
CA HIS A 73 -8.85 -8.05 10.82
C HIS A 73 -10.10 -7.65 10.01
N PRO A 74 -11.08 -8.57 9.79
CA PRO A 74 -12.23 -8.32 8.91
C PRO A 74 -13.06 -7.09 9.27
N LYS A 75 -13.27 -6.81 10.55
CA LYS A 75 -14.00 -5.60 10.99
C LYS A 75 -13.26 -4.30 10.63
N ALA A 76 -11.93 -4.31 10.72
CA ALA A 76 -11.11 -3.15 10.35
C ALA A 76 -11.08 -2.96 8.83
N VAL A 77 -11.17 -4.04 8.04
CA VAL A 77 -11.30 -3.99 6.58
C VAL A 77 -12.58 -3.26 6.17
N GLU A 78 -13.70 -3.49 6.84
CA GLU A 78 -14.95 -2.76 6.57
C GLU A 78 -14.84 -1.27 6.91
N SER A 79 -14.18 -0.91 8.01
CA SER A 79 -13.88 0.49 8.32
C SER A 79 -12.91 1.12 7.31
N ALA A 80 -11.90 0.38 6.86
CA ALA A 80 -10.97 0.82 5.82
C ALA A 80 -11.68 1.08 4.49
N LYS A 81 -12.70 0.27 4.14
CA LYS A 81 -13.52 0.50 2.95
C LYS A 81 -14.22 1.86 3.01
N ARG A 82 -14.90 2.17 4.12
CA ARG A 82 -15.56 3.47 4.33
C ARG A 82 -14.56 4.62 4.25
N TYR A 83 -13.39 4.46 4.89
CA TYR A 83 -12.30 5.42 4.77
C TYR A 83 -11.87 5.66 3.31
N LEU A 84 -11.74 4.60 2.51
CA LEU A 84 -11.40 4.74 1.09
C LEU A 84 -12.50 5.49 0.33
N GLU A 85 -13.78 5.25 0.61
CA GLU A 85 -14.90 5.91 -0.06
C GLU A 85 -15.01 7.41 0.28
N GLU A 86 -14.74 7.76 1.55
CA GLU A 86 -14.90 9.12 2.07
C GLU A 86 -13.70 10.04 1.75
N ASN A 87 -12.53 9.48 1.45
CA ASN A 87 -11.29 10.25 1.33
C ASN A 87 -10.69 10.24 -0.09
N ARG A 88 -10.20 11.41 -0.50
CA ARG A 88 -9.41 11.57 -1.75
C ARG A 88 -7.92 11.36 -1.54
N GLU A 89 -7.44 11.57 -0.32
CA GLU A 89 -6.07 11.32 0.08
C GLU A 89 -6.02 10.04 0.92
N ILE A 90 -5.31 9.05 0.42
CA ILE A 90 -5.26 7.71 1.00
C ILE A 90 -3.86 7.50 1.57
N GLU A 91 -3.78 7.12 2.84
CA GLU A 91 -2.53 6.63 3.44
C GLU A 91 -2.55 5.09 3.53
N ILE A 92 -1.48 4.47 3.06
CA ILE A 92 -1.19 3.05 3.25
C ILE A 92 0.07 2.96 4.10
N THR A 93 -0.01 2.33 5.26
CA THR A 93 1.17 2.12 6.12
C THR A 93 1.50 0.63 6.22
N LEU A 94 2.75 0.29 5.95
CA LEU A 94 3.33 -1.03 6.21
C LEU A 94 4.38 -0.90 7.32
N ASP A 95 4.14 -1.50 8.47
CA ASP A 95 5.11 -1.53 9.57
C ASP A 95 5.82 -2.88 9.58
N LEU A 96 7.13 -2.87 9.36
CA LEU A 96 7.96 -4.08 9.32
C LEU A 96 8.36 -4.55 10.73
N THR A 97 8.37 -3.67 11.74
CA THR A 97 8.78 -3.96 13.13
C THR A 97 10.19 -4.56 13.28
N GLU A 98 11.11 -4.25 12.38
CA GLU A 98 12.46 -4.83 12.32
C GLU A 98 13.58 -3.84 12.71
N GLY A 99 13.29 -2.54 12.78
CA GLY A 99 14.29 -1.50 13.02
C GLY A 99 13.66 -0.14 13.20
N LYS A 100 14.35 0.92 12.73
CA LYS A 100 13.92 2.32 12.91
C LYS A 100 13.81 3.09 11.60
N GLU A 101 14.23 2.50 10.49
CA GLU A 101 14.27 3.16 9.20
C GLU A 101 12.89 3.21 8.57
N SER A 102 12.54 4.35 7.98
CA SER A 102 11.23 4.56 7.37
C SER A 102 11.37 5.29 6.04
N TRP A 103 10.44 5.04 5.12
CA TRP A 103 10.39 5.72 3.84
C TRP A 103 8.95 6.01 3.44
N THR A 104 8.73 7.13 2.75
CA THR A 104 7.43 7.50 2.19
C THR A 104 7.53 7.67 0.68
N TYR A 105 6.56 7.11 -0.04
CA TYR A 105 6.42 7.25 -1.49
C TYR A 105 5.03 7.82 -1.81
N TYR A 106 4.96 8.78 -2.73
CA TYR A 106 3.69 9.35 -3.20
C TYR A 106 3.37 8.82 -4.59
N THR A 107 2.13 8.39 -4.79
CA THR A 107 1.64 7.86 -6.07
C THR A 107 0.17 8.25 -6.27
N SER A 108 -0.39 7.85 -7.40
CA SER A 108 -1.82 7.94 -7.72
C SER A 108 -2.43 6.56 -7.83
N ASP A 109 -3.74 6.48 -7.99
CA ASP A 109 -4.43 5.28 -8.43
C ASP A 109 -4.21 5.00 -9.93
N LEU A 110 -4.79 3.91 -10.45
CA LEU A 110 -4.77 3.56 -11.87
C LEU A 110 -6.22 3.51 -12.35
N THR A 111 -6.64 4.56 -13.06
CA THR A 111 -8.03 4.77 -13.47
C THR A 111 -8.25 4.40 -14.94
N TYR A 112 -9.51 4.30 -15.35
CA TYR A 112 -9.85 4.17 -16.77
C TYR A 112 -9.36 5.37 -17.60
N ASP A 113 -9.46 6.58 -17.07
CA ASP A 113 -9.02 7.80 -17.76
C ASP A 113 -7.51 7.79 -18.01
N TYR A 114 -6.72 7.24 -17.07
CA TYR A 114 -5.28 7.08 -17.29
C TYR A 114 -5.01 6.23 -18.54
N ILE A 115 -5.73 5.12 -18.72
CA ILE A 115 -5.60 4.27 -19.91
C ILE A 115 -6.08 5.01 -21.15
N LYS A 116 -7.25 5.65 -21.09
CA LYS A 116 -7.83 6.38 -22.21
C LYS A 116 -6.89 7.47 -22.75
N ILE A 117 -6.36 8.31 -21.85
CA ILE A 117 -5.48 9.43 -22.21
C ILE A 117 -4.21 8.92 -22.89
N ASN A 118 -3.59 7.85 -22.37
CA ASN A 118 -2.31 7.34 -22.89
C ASN A 118 -2.47 6.36 -24.07
N ALA A 119 -3.70 5.91 -24.37
CA ALA A 119 -3.96 5.02 -25.51
C ALA A 119 -4.53 5.75 -26.74
N GLU A 120 -5.34 6.80 -26.53
CA GLU A 120 -6.02 7.52 -27.61
C GLU A 120 -5.21 8.73 -28.13
N TYR A 121 -4.23 9.21 -27.36
CA TYR A 121 -3.40 10.36 -27.72
C TYR A 121 -1.92 9.98 -27.76
N THR A 122 -1.19 10.53 -28.72
CA THR A 122 0.28 10.50 -28.69
C THR A 122 0.75 11.56 -27.69
N THR A 123 1.30 11.11 -26.57
CA THR A 123 1.88 11.95 -25.50
C THR A 123 3.36 11.71 -25.33
#